data_AF-A0A5S3WPK7-F1
#
_entry.id   AF-A0A5S3WPK7-F1
#
_cell.length_a   1.000
_cell.length_b   1.000
_cell.length_c   1.000
_cell.angle_alpha   90.00
_cell.angle_beta   90.00
_cell.angle_gamma   90.00
#
_symmetry.space_group_name_H-M   'P 1'
#
loop_
_entity.id
_entity.type
_entity.pdbx_description
1 polymer ?
#
loop_
_entity_poly.entity_id
_entity_poly.type
_entity_poly.pdbx_seq_one_letter_code
_entity_poly.pdbx_strand_id
1 'polypeptide(L)'
;MRLILITLIAMMFANHCIASEESELRDKGVEAASKGNFNSAAKYLGKSARLGFYTAQVEFAYLLESSPEPIQNKVESYAWYGVVLSRNGTDTDFAKERLASLTKAMKKAEVVQAKEIAAKYIKLYTK
;
A
#
# COMPACT_ATOMS: atom_id res chain seq x y z
N MET A 1 1.27 5.40 58.99
CA MET A 1 0.26 4.33 59.20
C MET A 1 -0.96 4.68 58.35
N ARG A 2 -1.40 4.00 57.30
CA ARG A 2 -1.15 2.72 56.61
C ARG A 2 -1.30 3.05 55.10
N LEU A 3 -0.31 2.86 54.24
CA LEU A 3 -0.03 1.64 53.45
C LEU A 3 -1.26 0.97 52.81
N ILE A 4 -1.17 0.79 51.48
CA ILE A 4 -1.92 -0.15 50.60
C ILE A 4 -3.26 0.47 50.08
N LEU A 5 -3.53 0.63 48.78
CA LEU A 5 -3.52 -0.40 47.75
C LEU A 5 -3.56 0.22 46.32
N ILE A 6 -2.57 -0.12 45.51
CA ILE A 6 -2.63 -0.12 44.05
C ILE A 6 -3.64 -1.20 43.64
N THR A 7 -4.84 -0.84 43.20
CA THR A 7 -5.80 -1.69 42.44
C THR A 7 -6.88 -0.73 41.91
N LEU A 8 -7.19 -0.57 40.63
CA LEU A 8 -7.11 -1.46 39.49
C LEU A 8 -6.68 -0.65 38.25
N ILE A 9 -5.40 -0.74 37.89
CA ILE A 9 -5.04 -0.90 36.48
C ILE A 9 -5.38 -2.35 36.15
N ALA A 10 -6.66 -2.63 35.92
CA ALA A 10 -7.15 -3.95 35.51
C ALA A 10 -8.60 -3.85 35.09
N MET A 11 -8.87 -3.25 33.92
CA MET A 11 -9.98 -3.73 33.10
C MET A 11 -9.61 -3.61 31.64
N MET A 12 -9.13 -4.75 31.14
CA MET A 12 -9.34 -5.21 29.78
C MET A 12 -8.59 -4.46 28.67
N PHE A 13 -7.26 -4.64 28.65
CA PHE A 13 -6.66 -5.08 27.38
C PHE A 13 -7.10 -6.52 27.15
N ALA A 14 -8.39 -6.70 26.83
CA ALA A 14 -8.81 -7.89 26.13
C ALA A 14 -7.96 -7.93 24.86
N ASN A 15 -7.35 -9.07 24.58
CA ASN A 15 -6.67 -9.40 23.33
C ASN A 15 -7.66 -9.38 22.16
N HIS A 16 -8.24 -8.22 21.87
CA HIS A 16 -8.83 -7.95 20.59
C HIS A 16 -7.63 -7.76 19.66
N CYS A 17 -7.41 -8.75 18.80
CA CYS A 17 -6.65 -8.54 17.57
C CYS A 17 -7.44 -7.51 16.77
N ILE A 18 -7.33 -6.23 17.11
CA ILE A 18 -7.90 -5.16 16.30
C ILE A 18 -6.99 -5.09 15.09
N ALA A 19 -7.45 -5.68 13.99
CA ALA A 19 -6.83 -5.44 12.70
C ALA A 19 -6.76 -3.92 12.53
N SER A 20 -5.57 -3.40 12.23
CA SER A 20 -5.43 -1.97 12.02
C SER A 20 -6.27 -1.54 10.81
N GLU A 21 -6.72 -0.28 10.78
CA GLU A 21 -7.60 0.23 9.72
C GLU A 21 -7.02 -0.06 8.33
N GLU A 22 -5.70 0.11 8.18
CA GLU A 22 -5.01 -0.13 6.93
C GLU A 22 -5.01 -1.62 6.53
N SER A 23 -4.95 -2.55 7.48
CA SER A 23 -5.09 -3.98 7.22
C SER A 23 -6.51 -4.34 6.78
N GLU A 24 -7.53 -3.80 7.46
CA GLU A 24 -8.93 -4.03 7.08
C GLU A 24 -9.27 -3.47 5.69
N LEU A 25 -8.75 -2.28 5.37
CA LEU A 25 -8.89 -1.67 4.06
C LEU A 25 -8.21 -2.52 2.98
N ARG A 26 -7.04 -3.08 3.29
CA ARG A 26 -6.35 -3.99 2.38
C ARG A 26 -7.21 -5.22 2.09
N ASP A 27 -7.77 -5.85 3.12
CA ASP A 27 -8.57 -7.07 2.96
C ASP A 27 -9.83 -6.82 2.12
N LYS A 28 -10.54 -5.71 2.35
CA LYS A 28 -11.67 -5.28 1.50
C LYS A 28 -11.24 -5.06 0.04
N GLY A 29 -10.05 -4.52 -0.16
CA GLY A 29 -9.49 -4.29 -1.48
C GLY A 29 -9.17 -5.59 -2.23
N VAL A 30 -8.53 -6.54 -1.56
CA VAL A 30 -8.23 -7.87 -2.11
C VAL A 30 -9.51 -8.65 -2.40
N GLU A 31 -10.49 -8.61 -1.50
CA GLU A 31 -11.80 -9.25 -1.71
C GLU A 31 -12.54 -8.65 -2.92
N ALA A 32 -12.49 -7.33 -3.09
CA ALA A 32 -13.06 -6.69 -4.26
C ALA A 32 -12.35 -7.13 -5.55
N ALA A 33 -11.02 -7.22 -5.53
CA ALA A 33 -10.22 -7.64 -6.68
C ALA A 33 -10.52 -9.09 -7.09
N SER A 34 -10.67 -10.01 -6.11
CA SER A 34 -10.98 -11.42 -6.38
C SER A 34 -12.36 -11.61 -7.02
N LYS A 35 -13.29 -10.68 -6.80
CA LYS A 35 -14.60 -10.61 -7.45
C LYS A 35 -14.60 -9.86 -8.78
N GLY A 36 -13.43 -9.43 -9.28
CA GLY A 36 -13.30 -8.63 -10.50
C GLY A 36 -13.80 -7.18 -10.37
N ASN A 37 -14.08 -6.70 -9.16
CA ASN A 37 -14.51 -5.33 -8.91
C ASN A 37 -13.30 -4.40 -8.74
N PHE A 38 -12.60 -4.13 -9.84
CA PHE A 38 -11.36 -3.35 -9.83
C PHE A 38 -11.55 -1.91 -9.35
N ASN A 39 -12.72 -1.30 -9.56
CA ASN A 39 -13.06 0.03 -9.02
C ASN A 39 -13.00 0.03 -7.49
N SER A 40 -13.62 -0.96 -6.86
CA SER A 40 -13.64 -1.06 -5.39
C SER A 40 -12.28 -1.49 -4.85
N ALA A 41 -11.58 -2.39 -5.56
CA ALA A 41 -10.20 -2.77 -5.22
C ALA A 41 -9.29 -1.54 -5.19
N ALA A 42 -9.32 -0.71 -6.23
CA ALA A 42 -8.50 0.50 -6.32
C ALA A 42 -8.82 1.50 -5.21
N LYS A 43 -10.11 1.66 -4.90
CA LYS A 43 -10.56 2.52 -3.80
C LYS A 43 -10.00 2.08 -2.45
N TYR A 44 -10.09 0.79 -2.13
CA TYR A 44 -9.71 0.29 -0.80
C TYR A 44 -8.19 0.10 -0.67
N LEU A 45 -7.55 -0.56 -1.63
CA LEU A 45 -6.09 -0.72 -1.66
C LEU A 45 -5.39 0.63 -1.70
N GLY A 46 -5.88 1.58 -2.50
CA GLY A 46 -5.31 2.91 -2.57
C GLY A 46 -5.44 3.71 -1.28
N LYS A 47 -6.46 3.46 -0.44
CA LYS A 47 -6.54 4.05 0.90
C LYS A 47 -5.54 3.41 1.85
N SER A 48 -5.50 2.09 1.90
CA SER A 48 -4.54 1.34 2.74
C SER A 48 -3.08 1.69 2.41
N ALA A 49 -2.74 1.76 1.11
CA ALA A 49 -1.41 2.14 0.65
C ALA A 49 -0.99 3.55 1.12
N ARG A 50 -1.93 4.50 1.11
CA ARG A 50 -1.73 5.89 1.59
C ARG A 50 -1.65 6.01 3.11
N LEU A 51 -2.18 5.04 3.86
CA LEU A 51 -1.97 4.92 5.31
C LEU A 51 -0.57 4.34 5.65
N GLY A 52 0.18 3.88 4.66
CA GLY A 52 1.54 3.35 4.85
C GLY A 52 1.61 1.82 4.95
N PHE A 53 0.52 1.11 4.69
CA PHE A 53 0.54 -0.36 4.77
C PHE A 53 1.34 -0.97 3.63
N TYR A 54 2.46 -1.61 3.98
CA TYR A 54 3.44 -2.08 3.00
C TYR A 54 2.83 -3.02 1.96
N THR A 55 2.11 -4.04 2.41
CA THR A 55 1.48 -5.02 1.53
C THR A 55 0.49 -4.37 0.56
N ALA A 56 -0.32 -3.40 1.03
CA ALA A 56 -1.24 -2.68 0.14
C ALA A 56 -0.51 -1.76 -0.85
N GLN A 57 0.67 -1.23 -0.53
CA GLN A 57 1.46 -0.47 -1.50
C GLN A 57 1.91 -1.34 -2.68
N VAL A 58 2.31 -2.59 -2.39
CA VAL A 58 2.65 -3.58 -3.43
C VAL A 58 1.41 -3.96 -4.24
N GLU A 59 0.33 -4.33 -3.57
CA GLU A 59 -0.90 -4.81 -4.22
C GLU A 59 -1.59 -3.71 -5.01
N PHE A 60 -1.59 -2.47 -4.52
CA PHE A 60 -2.14 -1.34 -5.26
C PHE A 60 -1.30 -1.01 -6.49
N ALA A 61 0.04 -1.05 -6.39
CA ALA A 61 0.91 -0.88 -7.55
C ALA A 61 0.62 -1.92 -8.63
N TYR A 62 0.48 -3.19 -8.22
CA TYR A 62 0.16 -4.29 -9.13
C TYR A 62 -1.25 -4.18 -9.73
N LEU A 63 -2.25 -3.77 -8.95
CA LEU A 63 -3.60 -3.54 -9.43
C LEU A 63 -3.61 -2.49 -10.54
N LEU A 64 -2.95 -1.35 -10.31
CA LEU A 64 -2.83 -0.27 -11.28
C LEU A 64 -2.04 -0.72 -12.54
N GLU A 65 -1.10 -1.65 -12.40
CA GLU A 65 -0.34 -2.16 -13.54
C GLU A 65 -1.16 -3.10 -14.44
N SER A 66 -1.91 -4.01 -13.82
CA SER A 66 -2.45 -5.22 -14.47
C SER A 66 -3.95 -5.17 -14.75
N SER A 67 -4.69 -4.28 -14.09
CA SER A 67 -6.13 -4.14 -14.31
C SER A 67 -6.44 -3.64 -15.72
N PRO A 68 -7.65 -3.91 -16.25
CA PRO A 68 -8.14 -3.23 -17.45
C PRO A 68 -8.39 -1.73 -17.18
N GLU A 69 -8.50 -0.96 -18.26
CA GLU A 69 -9.00 0.41 -18.22
C GLU A 69 -10.42 0.46 -17.61
N PRO A 70 -10.78 1.50 -16.84
CA PRO A 70 -10.01 2.73 -16.57
C PRO A 70 -9.11 2.64 -15.32
N ILE A 71 -8.95 1.46 -14.72
CA ILE A 71 -8.16 1.30 -13.49
C ILE A 71 -6.66 1.25 -13.77
N GLN A 72 -6.28 0.80 -14.97
CA GLN A 72 -4.89 0.77 -15.37
C GLN A 72 -4.26 2.16 -15.30
N ASN A 73 -3.14 2.27 -14.60
CA ASN A 73 -2.34 3.48 -14.54
C ASN A 73 -0.87 3.14 -14.31
N LYS A 74 -0.13 2.97 -15.41
CA LYS A 74 1.29 2.59 -15.38
C LYS A 74 2.17 3.64 -14.69
N VAL A 75 1.84 4.92 -14.84
CA VAL A 75 2.59 6.04 -14.23
C VAL A 75 2.44 6.00 -12.72
N GLU A 76 1.21 5.84 -12.21
CA GLU A 76 0.97 5.76 -10.76
C GLU A 76 1.45 4.42 -10.18
N SER A 77 1.30 3.31 -10.91
CA SER A 77 1.86 2.01 -10.54
C SER A 77 3.38 2.09 -10.33
N TYR A 78 4.11 2.69 -11.28
CA TYR A 78 5.53 2.94 -11.16
C TYR A 78 5.85 3.73 -9.88
N ALA A 79 5.10 4.79 -9.61
CA ALA A 79 5.33 5.61 -8.42
C ALA A 79 5.19 4.79 -7.12
N TRP A 80 4.18 3.92 -7.01
CA TRP A 80 3.99 3.06 -5.84
C TRP A 80 5.07 1.99 -5.70
N TYR A 81 5.52 1.36 -6.79
CA TYR A 81 6.68 0.47 -6.70
C TYR A 81 7.95 1.22 -6.26
N GLY A 82 8.10 2.50 -6.61
CA GLY A 82 9.16 3.35 -6.08
C GLY A 82 9.10 3.50 -4.56
N VAL A 83 7.89 3.64 -4.00
CA VAL A 83 7.68 3.64 -2.53
C VAL A 83 8.10 2.29 -1.94
N VAL A 84 7.64 1.18 -2.51
CA VAL A 84 7.98 -0.18 -2.04
C VAL A 84 9.50 -0.38 -1.99
N LEU A 85 10.22 -0.02 -3.07
CA LEU A 85 11.68 -0.11 -3.09
C LEU A 85 12.36 0.73 -2.01
N SER A 86 11.87 1.94 -1.76
CA SER A 86 12.46 2.84 -0.76
C SER A 86 12.37 2.30 0.67
N ARG A 87 11.45 1.37 0.92
CA ARG A 87 11.23 0.75 2.23
C ARG A 87 12.10 -0.48 2.49
N ASN A 88 12.75 -1.04 1.45
CA ASN A 88 13.61 -2.22 1.54
C ASN A 88 12.94 -3.41 2.28
N GLY A 89 11.67 -3.66 1.98
CA GLY A 89 10.89 -4.75 2.56
C GLY A 89 10.95 -6.05 1.75
N THR A 90 10.08 -7.00 2.08
CA THR A 90 10.04 -8.36 1.49
C THR A 90 9.88 -8.38 -0.03
N ASP A 91 9.09 -7.46 -0.57
CA ASP A 91 8.74 -7.40 -2.00
C ASP A 91 9.65 -6.47 -2.82
N THR A 92 10.84 -6.12 -2.31
CA THR A 92 11.76 -5.19 -2.99
C THR A 92 12.24 -5.74 -4.34
N ASP A 93 12.62 -7.02 -4.43
CA ASP A 93 13.07 -7.60 -5.70
C ASP A 93 11.94 -7.65 -6.73
N PHE A 94 10.74 -8.02 -6.29
CA PHE A 94 9.54 -7.97 -7.13
C PHE A 94 9.31 -6.54 -7.67
N ALA A 95 9.26 -5.54 -6.79
CA ALA A 95 9.05 -4.14 -7.19
C ALA A 95 10.15 -3.63 -8.16
N LYS A 96 11.39 -4.09 -8.00
CA LYS A 96 12.51 -3.73 -8.89
C LYS A 96 12.29 -4.27 -10.30
N GLU A 97 11.86 -5.53 -10.41
CA GLU A 97 11.53 -6.14 -11.69
C GLU A 97 10.36 -5.44 -12.37
N ARG A 98 9.30 -5.11 -11.62
CA ARG A 98 8.13 -4.39 -12.16
C ARG A 98 8.51 -3.01 -12.67
N LEU A 99 9.32 -2.26 -11.92
CA LEU A 99 9.83 -0.96 -12.38
C LEU A 99 10.68 -1.05 -13.65
N ALA A 100 11.53 -2.08 -13.77
CA ALA A 100 12.30 -2.31 -14.99
C ALA A 100 11.40 -2.61 -16.18
N SER A 101 10.34 -3.41 -15.98
CA SER A 101 9.32 -3.70 -17.00
C SER A 101 8.58 -2.41 -17.42
N LEU A 102 8.05 -1.65 -16.46
CA LEU A 102 7.34 -0.39 -16.70
C LEU A 102 8.23 0.65 -17.40
N THR A 103 9.50 0.76 -17.02
CA THR A 103 10.46 1.68 -17.66
C THR A 103 10.62 1.37 -19.15
N LYS A 104 10.59 0.10 -19.54
CA LYS A 104 10.69 -0.34 -20.95
C LYS A 104 9.38 -0.12 -21.71
N ALA A 105 8.24 -0.29 -21.04
CA ALA A 105 6.92 -0.25 -21.66
C ALA A 105 6.33 1.15 -21.82
N MET A 106 6.71 2.10 -20.96
CA MET A 106 6.19 3.47 -20.96
C MET A 106 7.00 4.40 -21.89
N LYS A 107 6.37 5.48 -22.34
CA LYS A 107 7.07 6.56 -23.06
C LYS A 107 8.06 7.24 -22.14
N LYS A 108 9.13 7.80 -22.71
CA LYS A 108 10.15 8.55 -21.96
C LYS A 108 9.55 9.65 -21.06
N ALA A 109 8.57 10.39 -21.57
CA ALA A 109 7.88 11.45 -20.81
C ALA A 109 7.09 10.88 -19.61
N GLU A 110 6.43 9.74 -19.78
CA GLU A 110 5.69 9.05 -18.71
C GLU A 110 6.64 8.51 -17.64
N VAL A 111 7.81 7.99 -18.02
CA VAL A 111 8.85 7.57 -17.06
C VAL A 111 9.37 8.75 -16.25
N VAL A 112 9.60 9.91 -16.88
CA VAL A 112 10.03 11.13 -16.17
C VAL A 112 8.96 11.55 -15.17
N GLN A 113 7.70 11.64 -15.60
CA GLN A 113 6.58 11.98 -14.74
C GLN A 113 6.45 10.99 -13.57
N ALA A 114 6.54 9.68 -13.85
CA ALA A 114 6.42 8.65 -12.83
C ALA A 114 7.50 8.75 -11.76
N LYS A 115 8.75 9.06 -12.14
CA LYS A 115 9.84 9.29 -11.19
C LYS A 115 9.61 10.52 -10.30
N GLU A 116 9.07 11.59 -10.86
CA GLU A 116 8.72 12.79 -10.08
C GLU A 116 7.61 12.51 -9.07
N ILE A 117 6.59 11.74 -9.46
CA ILE A 117 5.51 11.32 -8.56
C ILE A 117 6.06 10.37 -7.49
N ALA A 118 6.91 9.40 -7.87
CA ALA A 118 7.54 8.47 -6.92
C ALA A 118 8.28 9.24 -5.82
N ALA A 119 9.09 10.24 -6.20
CA ALA A 119 9.83 11.07 -5.23
C ALA A 119 8.90 11.81 -4.23
N LYS A 120 7.69 12.22 -4.67
CA LYS A 120 6.67 12.80 -3.80
C LYS A 120 6.05 11.74 -2.90
N TYR A 121 5.65 10.60 -3.45
CA TYR A 121 5.01 9.52 -2.71
C TYR A 121 5.94 8.93 -1.65
N ILE A 122 7.23 8.76 -1.94
CA ILE A 122 8.23 8.30 -0.98
C ILE A 122 8.28 9.23 0.24
N LYS A 123 8.16 10.55 0.07
CA LYS A 123 8.13 11.47 1.22
C LYS A 123 6.86 11.36 2.05
N LEU A 124 5.73 10.97 1.44
CA LEU A 124 4.42 10.98 2.08
C LEU A 124 4.02 9.65 2.72
N TYR A 125 4.41 8.53 2.10
CA TYR A 125 3.85 7.21 2.37
C TYR A 125 4.88 6.16 2.81
N THR A 126 6.11 6.58 3.06
CA THR A 126 7.17 5.75 3.65
C THR A 126 7.16 6.01 5.15
N LYS A 127 6.25 5.34 5.87
CA LYS A 127 6.16 5.40 7.33
C LYS A 127 6.44 4.02 7.92
#